data_AF-A0A556V4C6-F1
#
_entry.id   AF-A0A556V4C6-F1
#
_cell.length_a   1.000
_cell.length_b   1.000
_cell.length_c   1.000
_cell.angle_alpha   90.00
_cell.angle_beta   90.00
_cell.angle_gamma   90.00
#
_symmetry.space_group_name_H-M   'P 1'
#
loop_
_entity.id
_entity.type
_entity.pdbx_description
1 polymer ?
#
loop_
_entity_poly.entity_id
_entity_poly.type
_entity_poly.pdbx_seq_one_letter_code
_entity_poly.pdbx_strand_id
1 'polypeptide(L)'
;MFMGAATLIFISAVVSECYAEQVLKCPYDSKNINLQRVWCKRDTNNPSCCMGFSFPAGVSELDSGRLRVTEDIDAFTVSVRSLSQGDGVYLCGLKNGSGTVIKLAETEIHNSMNLIWTVLRYMFFILLLLSVIWAHIRCRGVNGACRRKRA
;
A
#
# COMPACT_ATOMS: atom_id res chain seq x y z
N MET A 1 31.41 11.33 4.39
CA MET A 1 30.80 10.42 5.39
C MET A 1 29.41 10.87 5.86
N PHE A 2 29.00 12.13 5.66
CA PHE A 2 27.69 12.66 6.11
C PHE A 2 26.47 12.31 5.23
N MET A 3 26.66 11.85 3.98
CA MET A 3 25.54 11.53 3.08
C MET A 3 24.80 10.21 3.42
N GLY A 4 25.43 9.28 4.12
CA GLY A 4 24.82 7.97 4.42
C GLY A 4 23.79 8.00 5.56
N ALA A 5 23.94 8.93 6.51
CA ALA A 5 23.01 9.06 7.62
C ALA A 5 21.70 9.73 7.18
N ALA A 6 21.78 10.76 6.35
CA ALA A 6 20.61 11.46 5.84
C ALA A 6 19.72 10.55 4.97
N THR A 7 20.31 9.69 4.13
CA THR A 7 19.55 8.73 3.32
C THR A 7 18.90 7.64 4.15
N LEU A 8 19.58 7.10 5.17
CA LEU A 8 18.98 6.11 6.08
C LEU A 8 17.81 6.70 6.87
N ILE A 9 17.92 7.96 7.33
CA ILE A 9 16.84 8.65 8.04
C ILE A 9 15.63 8.85 7.11
N PHE A 10 15.85 9.28 5.87
CA PHE A 10 14.78 9.41 4.87
C PHE A 10 14.11 8.07 4.56
N ILE A 11 14.88 6.99 4.39
CA ILE A 11 14.32 5.64 4.16
C ILE A 11 13.50 5.20 5.37
N SER A 12 14.00 5.42 6.59
CA SER A 12 13.26 5.06 7.81
C SER A 12 11.96 5.85 7.97
N ALA A 13 11.94 7.15 7.65
CA ALA A 13 10.74 7.96 7.70
C ALA A 13 9.67 7.49 6.69
N VAL A 14 10.07 7.19 5.45
CA VAL A 14 9.17 6.68 4.41
C VAL A 14 8.62 5.28 4.76
N VAL A 15 9.43 4.42 5.37
CA VAL A 15 8.99 3.09 5.80
C VAL A 15 7.99 3.18 6.95
N SER A 16 8.18 4.10 7.90
CA SER A 16 7.29 4.27 9.05
C SER A 16 5.87 4.73 8.67
N GLU A 17 5.71 5.56 7.63
CA GLU A 17 4.39 5.95 7.12
C GLU A 17 3.64 4.80 6.41
N CYS A 18 4.36 3.76 5.97
CA CYS A 18 3.77 2.62 5.26
C CYS A 18 3.26 1.49 6.17
N TYR A 19 3.58 1.54 7.47
CA TYR A 19 3.08 0.59 8.48
C TYR A 19 1.79 1.05 9.15
N ALA A 20 1.11 2.06 8.61
CA ALA A 20 -0.24 2.38 9.03
C ALA A 20 -1.14 1.15 8.82
N GLU A 21 -1.75 0.67 9.90
CA GLU A 21 -2.78 -0.36 9.85
C GLU A 21 -3.84 0.09 8.83
N GLN A 22 -4.11 -0.73 7.82
CA GLN A 22 -5.02 -0.34 6.74
C GLN A 22 -6.44 -0.54 7.23
N VAL A 23 -7.11 0.57 7.54
CA VAL A 23 -8.44 0.58 8.14
C VAL A 23 -9.42 1.26 7.19
N LEU A 24 -10.54 0.60 6.92
CA LEU A 24 -11.65 1.18 6.17
C LEU A 24 -12.90 1.26 7.06
N LYS A 25 -13.34 2.49 7.32
CA LYS A 25 -14.59 2.77 8.04
C LYS A 25 -15.74 2.93 7.06
N CYS A 26 -16.86 2.28 7.37
CA CYS A 26 -18.02 2.12 6.50
C CYS A 26 -19.26 2.66 7.23
N PRO A 27 -19.58 3.95 7.08
CA PRO A 27 -20.69 4.57 7.78
C PRO A 27 -22.03 4.11 7.22
N TYR A 28 -23.01 3.87 8.08
CA TYR A 28 -24.36 3.46 7.71
C TYR A 28 -25.43 4.05 8.65
N ASP A 29 -26.65 4.26 8.15
CA ASP A 29 -27.80 4.64 8.99
C ASP A 29 -28.21 3.47 9.88
N SER A 30 -28.37 3.68 11.19
CA SER A 30 -28.71 2.65 12.18
C SER A 30 -29.96 1.82 11.85
N LYS A 31 -30.86 2.32 11.01
CA LYS A 31 -31.98 1.53 10.45
C LYS A 31 -31.51 0.30 9.67
N ASN A 32 -30.30 0.34 9.14
CA ASN A 32 -29.68 -0.71 8.34
C ASN A 32 -28.79 -1.65 9.15
N ILE A 33 -28.84 -1.57 10.49
CA ILE A 33 -28.03 -2.41 11.39
C ILE A 33 -28.26 -3.91 11.17
N ASN A 34 -29.40 -4.31 10.62
CA ASN A 34 -29.73 -5.72 10.36
C ASN A 34 -29.30 -6.21 8.97
N LEU A 35 -28.77 -5.34 8.10
CA LEU A 35 -28.34 -5.73 6.75
C LEU A 35 -27.02 -6.48 6.77
N GLN A 36 -26.76 -7.37 5.81
CA GLN A 36 -25.45 -8.01 5.72
C GLN A 36 -24.39 -6.99 5.32
N ARG A 37 -23.22 -7.06 5.96
CA ARG A 37 -22.05 -6.27 5.60
C ARG A 37 -21.36 -6.94 4.43
N VAL A 38 -20.74 -6.13 3.59
CA VAL A 38 -19.98 -6.57 2.42
C VAL A 38 -18.59 -5.97 2.51
N TRP A 39 -17.61 -6.81 2.26
CA TRP A 39 -16.21 -6.44 2.05
C TRP A 39 -15.72 -7.09 0.77
N CYS A 40 -15.34 -6.32 -0.23
CA CYS A 40 -14.87 -6.88 -1.48
C CYS A 40 -13.80 -6.03 -2.15
N LYS A 41 -12.98 -6.69 -2.96
CA LYS A 41 -12.05 -6.03 -3.87
C LYS A 41 -12.76 -5.79 -5.20
N ARG A 42 -12.61 -4.58 -5.74
CA ARG A 42 -13.11 -4.23 -7.07
C ARG A 42 -12.37 -5.06 -8.12
N ASP A 43 -13.12 -5.59 -9.09
CA ASP A 43 -12.54 -6.30 -10.22
C ASP A 43 -11.85 -5.32 -11.19
N THR A 44 -10.65 -5.66 -11.66
CA THR A 44 -9.87 -4.83 -12.59
C THR A 44 -10.49 -4.76 -13.99
N ASN A 45 -11.13 -5.84 -14.43
CA ASN A 45 -11.75 -5.95 -15.75
C ASN A 45 -13.20 -5.43 -15.75
N ASN A 46 -13.88 -5.48 -14.60
CA ASN A 46 -15.24 -4.98 -14.47
C ASN A 46 -15.44 -4.11 -13.21
N PRO A 47 -15.41 -2.77 -13.32
CA PRO A 47 -15.51 -1.88 -12.17
C PRO A 47 -16.88 -1.91 -11.47
N SER A 48 -17.91 -2.49 -12.11
CA SER A 48 -19.23 -2.71 -11.52
C SER A 48 -19.30 -3.99 -10.67
N CYS A 49 -18.28 -4.86 -10.76
CA CYS A 49 -18.21 -6.10 -10.02
C CYS A 49 -17.17 -6.01 -8.89
N CYS A 50 -17.40 -6.77 -7.83
CA CYS A 50 -16.44 -6.93 -6.76
C CYS A 50 -16.46 -8.35 -6.22
N MET A 51 -15.32 -8.83 -5.75
CA MET A 51 -15.14 -10.18 -5.21
C MET A 51 -14.71 -10.11 -3.76
N GLY A 52 -15.38 -10.86 -2.88
CA GLY A 52 -15.07 -10.85 -1.47
C GLY A 52 -16.11 -11.56 -0.63
N PHE A 53 -16.38 -10.99 0.55
CA PHE A 53 -17.17 -11.62 1.59
C PHE A 53 -18.42 -10.81 1.90
N SER A 54 -19.51 -11.53 2.17
CA SER A 54 -20.71 -10.99 2.79
C SER A 54 -20.93 -11.67 4.13
N PHE A 55 -21.18 -10.89 5.18
CA PHE A 55 -21.25 -11.40 6.55
C PHE A 55 -22.32 -10.67 7.38
N PRO A 56 -22.92 -11.32 8.39
CA PRO A 56 -23.90 -10.69 9.26
C PRO A 56 -23.27 -9.68 10.23
N ALA A 57 -24.11 -8.89 10.91
CA ALA A 57 -23.69 -8.03 12.01
C ALA A 57 -22.98 -8.83 13.12
N GLY A 58 -22.03 -8.20 13.82
CA GLY A 58 -21.41 -8.78 15.01
C GLY A 58 -20.31 -9.81 14.75
N VAL A 59 -19.95 -10.03 13.48
CA VAL A 59 -18.72 -10.76 13.15
C VAL A 59 -17.52 -9.89 13.49
N SER A 60 -16.55 -10.45 14.21
CA SER A 60 -15.33 -9.74 14.64
C SER A 60 -14.12 -10.06 13.77
N GLU A 61 -14.13 -11.17 13.03
CA GLU A 61 -13.03 -11.59 12.18
C GLU A 61 -13.51 -12.23 10.88
N LEU A 62 -12.79 -11.97 9.79
CA LEU A 62 -12.99 -12.57 8.47
C LEU A 62 -11.69 -13.11 7.91
N ASP A 63 -11.82 -13.94 6.87
CA ASP A 63 -10.68 -14.45 6.09
C ASP A 63 -9.62 -15.14 6.97
N SER A 64 -10.08 -16.01 7.88
CA SER A 64 -9.25 -16.72 8.87
C SER A 64 -8.44 -15.78 9.77
N GLY A 65 -9.04 -14.67 10.21
CA GLY A 65 -8.43 -13.72 11.14
C GLY A 65 -7.51 -12.68 10.50
N ARG A 66 -7.41 -12.67 9.16
CA ARG A 66 -6.65 -11.66 8.39
C ARG A 66 -7.35 -10.31 8.33
N LEU A 67 -8.67 -10.31 8.51
CA LEU A 67 -9.49 -9.12 8.59
C LEU A 67 -10.14 -9.07 9.97
N ARG A 68 -10.01 -7.93 10.66
CA ARG A 68 -10.69 -7.67 11.93
C ARG A 68 -11.82 -6.68 11.68
N VAL A 69 -12.99 -6.99 12.18
CA VAL A 69 -14.17 -6.12 12.07
C VAL A 69 -14.52 -5.59 13.44
N THR A 70 -14.74 -4.28 13.50
CA THR A 70 -15.26 -3.58 14.68
C THR A 70 -16.57 -2.93 14.28
N GLU A 71 -17.61 -3.19 15.05
CA GLU A 71 -18.95 -2.67 14.78
C GLU A 71 -19.26 -1.55 15.77
N ASP A 72 -19.66 -0.40 15.25
CA ASP A 72 -20.18 0.76 15.98
C ASP A 72 -21.69 0.93 15.68
N ILE A 73 -22.34 1.90 16.31
CA ILE A 73 -23.80 2.14 16.18
C ILE A 73 -24.19 2.62 14.76
N ASP A 74 -23.30 3.34 14.10
CA ASP A 74 -23.51 4.02 12.82
C ASP A 74 -22.42 3.71 11.78
N ALA A 75 -21.55 2.74 12.07
CA ALA A 75 -20.48 2.35 11.17
C ALA A 75 -19.96 0.95 11.50
N PHE A 76 -19.37 0.29 10.52
CA PHE A 76 -18.47 -0.82 10.78
C PHE A 76 -17.09 -0.50 10.21
N THR A 77 -16.07 -0.97 10.88
CA THR A 77 -14.68 -0.68 10.55
C THR A 77 -13.95 -1.99 10.31
N VAL A 78 -13.36 -2.13 9.13
CA VAL A 78 -12.55 -3.29 8.76
C VAL A 78 -11.08 -2.90 8.84
N SER A 79 -10.37 -3.51 9.78
CA SER A 79 -8.91 -3.46 9.84
C SER A 79 -8.33 -4.65 9.07
N VAL A 80 -7.39 -4.35 8.19
CA VAL A 80 -6.71 -5.34 7.36
C VAL A 80 -5.34 -5.64 7.98
N ARG A 81 -5.19 -6.87 8.50
CA ARG A 81 -3.89 -7.39 8.94
C ARG A 81 -3.09 -7.95 7.76
N SER A 82 -3.76 -8.63 6.83
CA SER A 82 -3.14 -9.23 5.65
C SER A 82 -4.10 -9.30 4.47
N LEU A 83 -3.57 -9.08 3.26
CA LEU A 83 -4.31 -9.03 2.00
C LEU A 83 -4.18 -10.35 1.25
N SER A 84 -5.17 -11.23 1.38
CA SER A 84 -5.23 -12.48 0.60
C SER A 84 -5.42 -12.24 -0.90
N GLN A 85 -6.17 -11.19 -1.28
CA GLN A 85 -6.48 -10.87 -2.68
C GLN A 85 -5.46 -9.91 -3.31
N GLY A 86 -4.43 -9.49 -2.55
CA GLY A 86 -3.39 -8.55 -3.00
C GLY A 86 -3.90 -7.12 -3.26
N ASP A 87 -3.03 -6.30 -3.84
CA ASP A 87 -3.19 -4.84 -3.94
C ASP A 87 -4.34 -4.44 -4.87
N GLY A 88 -5.05 -3.36 -4.52
CA GLY A 88 -6.09 -2.78 -5.37
C GLY A 88 -7.14 -2.00 -4.58
N VAL A 89 -8.27 -1.72 -5.23
CA VAL A 89 -9.36 -0.96 -4.61
C VAL A 89 -10.29 -1.89 -3.85
N TYR A 90 -10.39 -1.69 -2.55
CA TYR A 90 -11.33 -2.37 -1.68
C TYR A 90 -12.51 -1.47 -1.38
N LEU A 91 -13.68 -2.08 -1.31
CA LEU A 91 -14.92 -1.41 -1.00
C LEU A 91 -15.68 -2.16 0.07
N CYS A 92 -16.42 -1.39 0.85
CA CYS A 92 -17.34 -1.92 1.82
C CYS A 92 -18.75 -1.39 1.58
N GLY A 93 -19.72 -2.20 1.96
CA GLY A 93 -21.10 -1.90 1.71
C GLY A 93 -22.06 -2.71 2.55
N LEU A 94 -23.35 -2.51 2.29
CA LEU A 94 -24.43 -3.31 2.85
C LEU A 94 -25.16 -4.03 1.73
N LYS A 95 -25.51 -5.29 1.95
CA LYS A 95 -26.32 -6.08 1.03
C LYS A 95 -27.77 -6.04 1.50
N ASN A 96 -28.66 -5.55 0.64
CA ASN A 96 -30.09 -5.52 0.92
C ASN A 96 -30.75 -6.90 0.69
N GLY A 97 -32.04 -7.01 1.02
CA GLY A 97 -32.82 -8.23 0.81
C GLY A 97 -32.99 -8.66 -0.65
N SER A 98 -32.84 -7.74 -1.62
CA SER A 98 -32.83 -8.07 -3.06
C SER A 98 -31.46 -8.50 -3.58
N GLY A 99 -30.44 -8.58 -2.71
CA GLY A 99 -29.08 -8.96 -3.07
C GLY A 99 -28.22 -7.84 -3.66
N THR A 100 -28.73 -6.61 -3.69
CA THR A 100 -28.02 -5.43 -4.18
C THR A 100 -27.05 -4.92 -3.11
N VAL A 101 -25.80 -4.66 -3.52
CA VAL A 101 -24.77 -4.09 -2.65
C VAL A 101 -24.81 -2.56 -2.73
N ILE A 102 -25.10 -1.93 -1.60
CA ILE A 102 -25.04 -0.49 -1.39
C ILE A 102 -23.61 -0.16 -0.96
N LYS A 103 -22.84 0.47 -1.85
CA LYS A 103 -21.48 0.95 -1.55
C LYS A 103 -21.54 2.07 -0.52
N LEU A 104 -20.73 1.96 0.54
CA LEU A 104 -20.61 2.97 1.59
C LEU A 104 -19.28 3.72 1.51
N ALA A 105 -18.18 2.98 1.38
CA ALA A 105 -16.85 3.55 1.26
C ALA A 105 -15.94 2.67 0.39
N GLU A 106 -14.86 3.26 -0.08
CA GLU A 106 -13.79 2.54 -0.77
C GLU A 106 -12.43 3.17 -0.49
N THR A 107 -11.40 2.35 -0.57
CA THR A 107 -10.01 2.78 -0.40
C THR A 107 -9.10 1.93 -1.27
N GLU A 108 -8.01 2.52 -1.71
CA GLU A 108 -6.96 1.79 -2.40
C GLU A 108 -5.95 1.27 -1.39
N ILE A 109 -5.75 -0.04 -1.41
CA ILE A 109 -4.89 -0.76 -0.49
C ILE A 109 -3.71 -1.33 -1.27
N HIS A 110 -2.51 -0.99 -0.82
CA HIS A 110 -1.26 -1.44 -1.43
C HIS A 110 -0.47 -2.34 -0.47
N ASN A 111 0.25 -3.34 -0.99
CA ASN A 111 1.26 -4.06 -0.23
C ASN A 111 2.49 -3.20 -0.11
N SER A 112 2.92 -2.99 1.14
CA SER A 112 4.20 -2.36 1.45
C SER A 112 5.39 -3.09 0.81
N MET A 113 5.33 -4.42 0.62
CA MET A 113 6.42 -5.19 -0.03
C MET A 113 6.70 -4.76 -1.48
N ASN A 114 5.68 -4.41 -2.26
CA ASN A 114 5.87 -3.94 -3.64
C ASN A 114 6.55 -2.58 -3.67
N LEU A 115 6.18 -1.69 -2.73
CA LEU A 115 6.77 -0.38 -2.61
C LEU A 115 8.24 -0.47 -2.18
N ILE A 116 8.56 -1.29 -1.17
CA ILE A 116 9.94 -1.49 -0.69
C ILE A 116 10.83 -1.99 -1.82
N TRP A 117 10.37 -3.00 -2.58
CA TRP A 117 11.11 -3.52 -3.71
C TRP A 117 11.32 -2.46 -4.80
N THR A 118 10.29 -1.64 -5.06
CA THR A 118 10.34 -0.55 -6.02
C THR A 118 11.35 0.52 -5.58
N VAL A 119 11.29 0.97 -4.33
CA VAL A 119 12.22 1.96 -3.76
C VAL A 119 13.65 1.43 -3.75
N LEU A 120 13.86 0.19 -3.30
CA LEU A 120 15.18 -0.45 -3.29
C LEU A 120 15.76 -0.54 -4.71
N ARG A 121 14.93 -0.91 -5.70
CA ARG A 121 15.33 -0.96 -7.11
C ARG A 121 15.79 0.41 -7.60
N TYR A 122 15.03 1.47 -7.36
CA TYR A 122 15.40 2.83 -7.77
C TYR A 122 16.66 3.33 -7.07
N MET A 123 16.80 3.08 -5.76
CA MET A 123 18.00 3.43 -5.01
C MET A 123 19.25 2.78 -5.59
N PHE A 124 19.17 1.49 -5.97
CA PHE A 124 20.28 0.78 -6.59
C PHE A 124 20.64 1.35 -7.96
N PHE A 125 19.65 1.68 -8.80
CA PHE A 125 19.88 2.33 -10.09
C PHE A 125 20.58 3.69 -9.95
N ILE A 126 20.13 4.54 -9.02
CA ILE A 126 20.76 5.84 -8.77
C ILE A 126 22.21 5.67 -8.32
N LEU A 127 22.48 4.70 -7.44
CA LEU A 127 23.81 4.43 -6.92
C LEU A 127 24.77 3.94 -8.03
N LEU A 128 24.28 3.10 -8.94
CA LEU A 128 25.03 2.67 -10.13
C LEU A 128 25.37 3.85 -11.03
N LEU A 129 24.40 4.72 -11.35
CA LEU A 129 24.65 5.91 -12.17
C LEU A 129 25.71 6.82 -11.55
N LEU A 130 25.62 7.05 -10.23
CA LEU A 130 26.63 7.84 -9.51
C LEU A 130 28.02 7.21 -9.57
N SER A 131 28.12 5.88 -9.48
CA SER A 131 29.41 5.16 -9.58
C SER A 131 30.05 5.28 -10.96
N VAL A 132 29.25 5.20 -12.03
CA VAL A 132 29.70 5.38 -13.41
C VAL A 132 30.18 6.81 -13.66
N ILE A 133 29.42 7.80 -13.19
CA ILE A 133 29.82 9.21 -13.27
C ILE A 133 31.13 9.45 -12.49
N TRP A 134 31.25 8.89 -11.29
CA TRP A 134 32.48 8.95 -10.50
C TRP A 134 33.67 8.32 -11.22
N ALA A 135 33.50 7.15 -11.84
CA ALA A 135 34.53 6.49 -12.62
C ALA A 135 34.96 7.36 -13.82
N HIS A 136 34.01 7.98 -14.52
CA HIS A 136 34.31 8.88 -15.64
C HIS A 136 35.07 10.14 -15.20
N ILE A 137 34.67 10.77 -14.09
CA ILE A 137 35.37 11.95 -13.54
C ILE A 137 36.78 11.56 -13.12
N ARG A 138 36.96 10.40 -12.46
CA ARG A 138 38.28 9.90 -12.05
C ARG A 138 39.16 9.59 -13.27
N CYS A 139 38.64 8.94 -14.32
CA CYS A 139 39.37 8.68 -15.55
C CYS A 139 39.72 9.97 -16.33
N ARG A 140 38.81 10.96 -16.41
CA ARG A 140 39.12 12.28 -17.02
C ARG A 140 40.14 13.07 -16.20
N GLY A 141 40.07 13.00 -14.86
CA GLY A 141 41.05 13.63 -13.98
C GLY A 141 42.45 13.02 -14.11
N VAL A 142 42.54 11.69 -14.25
CA VAL A 142 43.82 10.99 -14.49
C VAL A 142 44.41 11.32 -15.87
N ASN A 143 43.58 11.46 -16.91
CA ASN A 143 44.03 11.87 -18.24
C ASN A 143 44.45 13.36 -18.31
N GLY A 144 44.04 14.19 -17.35
CA GLY A 144 44.55 15.56 -17.17
C GLY A 144 45.90 15.64 -16.46
N ALA A 145 46.27 14.62 -15.67
CA ALA A 145 47.56 14.55 -14.98
C ALA A 145 48.68 13.93 -15.84
N CYS A 146 48.33 13.17 -16.89
CA CYS A 146 49.29 12.51 -17.77
C CYS A 146 49.63 13.33 -19.04
N ARG A 147 49.83 14.65 -18.91
CA ARG A 147 50.35 15.49 -19.99
C ARG A 147 51.25 16.63 -19.50
N ARG A 148 52.19 16.33 -18.59
CA ARG A 148 53.30 17.26 -18.27
C ARG A 148 54.58 16.55 -17.84
N LYS A 149 55.15 15.73 -18.71
CA LYS A 149 56.60 15.45 -18.74
C LYS A 149 57.04 15.18 -20.18
N ARG A 150 57.34 16.27 -20.90
CA ARG A 150 58.27 16.26 -22.02
C ARG A 150 58.82 17.67 -22.22
N ALA A 151 59.91 17.95 -21.53
CA ALA A 151 60.98 18.88 -21.90
C ALA A 151 62.20 18.44 -21.08
#